data_AF-A0A9P5CRI5-F1
#
_entry.id   AF-A0A9P5CRI5-F1
#
_cell.length_a   1.000
_cell.length_b   1.000
_cell.length_c   1.000
_cell.angle_alpha   90.00
_cell.angle_beta   90.00
_cell.angle_gamma   90.00
#
_symmetry.space_group_name_H-M   'P 1'
#
loop_
_entity.id
_entity.type
_entity.pdbx_description
1 polymer ?
#
loop_
_entity_poly.entity_id
_entity_poly.type
_entity_poly.pdbx_seq_one_letter_code
_entity_poly.pdbx_strand_id
1 'polypeptide(L)'
;MGNKPLQKGSRAKGPQKGSFNPHYDDRNKKHGVLSDFRAQQLGPLIILRFHSPKAQHQALARLEAFYESKDAVGTYISLANPQTRRLCPNYKAFNLPTSAIYDWLVAMRTAELGASQSIAGKFEAAFQGWWGPFVNTEESRLLAHLAQAGCFGRLSARGEVPSYLISVSEQSAILHEALHALYFLHSDYRDRAQEVWDRLSKRCQLTIQQGMVLRGYGSHVWVDEFQAYVSENVGEFGNKTKEECTEVKKLLLSAQEVAWKELGMNISAIHQGP
;
A
#
# COMPACT_ATOMS: atom_id res chain seq x y z
N MET A 1 72.31 -24.03 28.39
CA MET A 1 71.53 -25.25 28.07
C MET A 1 70.08 -24.99 28.45
N GLY A 2 69.14 -25.11 27.51
CA GLY A 2 67.72 -24.89 27.77
C GLY A 2 66.94 -24.31 26.58
N ASN A 3 66.97 -25.01 25.44
CA ASN A 3 66.02 -24.80 24.33
C ASN A 3 64.61 -25.20 24.77
N LYS A 4 63.59 -24.37 24.48
CA LYS A 4 62.22 -24.77 24.02
C LYS A 4 61.30 -23.54 23.81
N PRO A 5 60.21 -23.64 23.03
CA PRO A 5 60.07 -22.87 21.79
C PRO A 5 58.82 -21.96 21.72
N LEU A 6 58.84 -21.10 20.69
CA LEU A 6 57.72 -20.30 20.17
C LEU A 6 56.44 -21.12 20.00
N GLN A 7 55.36 -20.72 20.69
CA GLN A 7 54.00 -21.11 20.33
C GLN A 7 53.42 -20.16 19.29
N LYS A 8 53.05 -20.76 18.15
CA LYS A 8 52.28 -20.15 17.07
C LYS A 8 50.78 -20.18 17.42
N GLY A 9 50.09 -19.09 17.09
CA GLY A 9 48.85 -19.13 16.32
C GLY A 9 47.53 -19.16 17.10
N SER A 10 46.76 -18.08 16.95
CA SER A 10 45.31 -18.16 16.79
C SER A 10 44.84 -16.98 15.94
N ARG A 11 44.74 -17.21 14.62
CA ARG A 11 44.02 -16.35 13.70
C ARG A 11 42.53 -16.51 13.99
N ALA A 12 41.87 -15.41 14.37
CA ALA A 12 40.42 -15.33 14.41
C ALA A 12 39.87 -15.66 13.01
N LYS A 13 39.05 -16.71 12.93
CA LYS A 13 38.28 -17.05 11.72
C LYS A 13 37.18 -16.00 11.58
N GLY A 14 37.29 -15.13 10.56
CA GLY A 14 36.20 -14.26 10.13
C GLY A 14 35.00 -15.09 9.64
N PRO A 15 33.79 -14.51 9.66
CA PRO A 15 32.58 -15.22 9.26
C PRO A 15 32.66 -15.62 7.78
N GLN A 16 32.38 -16.90 7.52
CA GLN A 16 32.31 -17.46 6.18
C GLN A 16 31.26 -16.69 5.35
N LYS A 17 31.71 -16.16 4.20
CA LYS A 17 30.81 -15.70 3.14
C LYS A 17 30.04 -16.91 2.62
N GLY A 18 28.78 -17.04 3.02
CA GLY A 18 27.85 -17.95 2.37
C GLY A 18 27.66 -17.49 0.93
N SER A 19 28.15 -18.28 -0.01
CA SER A 19 27.87 -18.11 -1.43
C SER A 19 26.38 -18.36 -1.66
N PHE A 20 25.64 -17.30 -1.99
CA PHE A 20 24.26 -17.39 -2.43
C PHE A 20 24.21 -18.13 -3.77
N ASN A 21 23.62 -19.31 -3.78
CA ASN A 21 23.41 -20.11 -4.98
C ASN A 21 21.97 -19.84 -5.48
N PRO A 22 21.76 -19.18 -6.63
CA PRO A 22 20.43 -18.87 -7.13
C PRO A 22 19.87 -20.09 -7.86
N HIS A 23 19.79 -21.24 -7.17
CA HIS A 23 19.04 -22.38 -7.68
C HIS A 23 17.62 -22.31 -7.13
N TYR A 24 16.78 -21.63 -7.90
CA TYR A 24 15.33 -21.70 -7.82
C TYR A 24 14.94 -23.18 -7.98
N ASP A 25 14.45 -23.79 -6.91
CA ASP A 25 14.05 -25.20 -6.86
C ASP A 25 12.73 -25.39 -7.63
N ASP A 26 12.83 -25.81 -8.88
CA ASP A 26 11.72 -26.04 -9.84
C ASP A 26 10.93 -27.33 -9.55
N ARG A 27 10.82 -27.73 -8.27
CA ARG A 27 10.12 -28.97 -7.85
C ARG A 27 8.66 -28.76 -7.43
N ASN A 28 8.13 -27.54 -7.48
CA ASN A 28 6.73 -27.24 -7.15
C ASN A 28 5.77 -27.16 -8.36
N LYS A 29 6.12 -27.76 -9.50
CA LYS A 29 5.29 -27.77 -10.73
C LYS A 29 4.08 -28.72 -10.72
N LYS A 30 3.76 -29.43 -9.61
CA LYS A 30 2.70 -30.47 -9.62
C LYS A 30 1.48 -30.26 -8.73
N HIS A 31 1.42 -29.17 -7.97
CA HIS A 31 0.16 -28.63 -7.45
C HIS A 31 0.21 -27.12 -7.64
N GLY A 32 -0.60 -26.60 -8.56
CA GLY A 32 -0.53 -25.20 -9.01
C GLY A 32 -0.43 -24.23 -7.84
N VAL A 33 0.71 -23.56 -7.72
CA VAL A 33 0.92 -22.46 -6.78
C VAL A 33 -0.02 -21.35 -7.23
N LEU A 34 -1.23 -21.34 -6.66
CA LEU A 34 -2.16 -20.22 -6.77
C LEU A 34 -1.42 -19.00 -6.23
N SER A 35 -1.18 -17.99 -7.06
CA SER A 35 -0.75 -16.70 -6.54
C SER A 35 -1.81 -16.23 -5.53
N ASP A 36 -1.37 -15.83 -4.33
CA ASP A 36 -2.28 -15.41 -3.25
C ASP A 36 -3.19 -14.23 -3.68
N PHE A 37 -2.76 -13.52 -4.72
CA PHE A 37 -3.50 -12.47 -5.40
C PHE A 37 -3.31 -12.53 -6.92
N ARG A 38 -4.25 -11.92 -7.65
CA ARG A 38 -4.06 -11.50 -9.06
C ARG A 38 -3.71 -10.01 -9.07
N ALA A 39 -2.76 -9.62 -9.90
CA ALA A 39 -2.37 -8.22 -10.05
C ALA A 39 -2.78 -7.69 -11.42
N GLN A 40 -3.24 -6.44 -11.45
CA GLN A 40 -3.59 -5.71 -12.65
C GLN A 40 -2.98 -4.31 -12.56
N GLN A 41 -2.18 -3.91 -13.54
CA GLN A 41 -1.63 -2.56 -13.62
C GLN A 41 -2.47 -1.74 -14.60
N LEU A 42 -2.97 -0.58 -14.15
CA LEU A 42 -3.75 0.37 -14.93
C LEU A 42 -3.14 1.76 -14.75
N GLY A 43 -2.28 2.17 -15.69
CA GLY A 43 -1.54 3.43 -15.59
C GLY A 43 -0.76 3.52 -14.26
N PRO A 44 -1.04 4.54 -13.41
CA PRO A 44 -0.39 4.71 -12.12
C PRO A 44 -0.87 3.73 -11.02
N LEU A 45 -1.90 2.93 -11.27
CA LEU A 45 -2.48 2.02 -10.29
C LEU A 45 -1.94 0.59 -10.46
N ILE A 46 -1.60 -0.06 -9.34
CA ILE A 46 -1.61 -1.52 -9.22
C ILE A 46 -2.81 -1.93 -8.39
N ILE A 47 -3.61 -2.83 -8.92
CA ILE A 47 -4.76 -3.43 -8.24
C ILE A 47 -4.43 -4.89 -7.93
N LEU A 48 -4.40 -5.23 -6.65
CA LEU A 48 -4.22 -6.57 -6.13
C LEU A 48 -5.57 -7.16 -5.70
N ARG A 49 -5.99 -8.25 -6.32
CA ARG A 49 -7.22 -8.98 -6.00
C ARG A 49 -6.85 -10.26 -5.26
N PHE A 50 -7.06 -10.28 -3.96
CA PHE A 50 -6.78 -11.43 -3.11
C PHE A 50 -7.94 -12.42 -3.13
N HIS A 51 -7.63 -13.73 -3.10
CA HIS A 51 -8.66 -14.78 -3.09
C HIS A 51 -9.36 -14.93 -1.74
N SER A 52 -8.79 -14.37 -0.66
CA SER A 52 -9.41 -14.34 0.65
C SER A 52 -8.90 -13.16 1.48
N PRO A 53 -9.70 -12.63 2.43
CA PRO A 53 -9.24 -11.63 3.40
C PRO A 53 -8.02 -12.09 4.21
N LYS A 54 -7.93 -13.40 4.49
CA LYS A 54 -6.78 -13.99 5.19
C LYS A 54 -5.48 -13.80 4.40
N ALA A 55 -5.50 -14.12 3.12
CA ALA A 55 -4.34 -13.96 2.25
C ALA A 55 -3.93 -12.48 2.12
N GLN A 56 -4.91 -11.59 1.99
CA GLN A 56 -4.69 -10.13 1.99
C GLN A 56 -3.99 -9.68 3.28
N HIS A 57 -4.51 -10.11 4.43
CA HIS A 57 -3.94 -9.77 5.74
C HIS A 57 -2.52 -10.29 5.89
N GLN A 58 -2.24 -11.56 5.53
CA GLN A 58 -0.88 -12.12 5.63
C GLN A 58 0.14 -11.34 4.79
N ALA A 59 -0.27 -10.80 3.64
CA ALA A 59 0.61 -10.06 2.75
C ALA A 59 0.82 -8.58 3.14
N LEU A 60 -0.16 -7.96 3.80
CA LEU A 60 -0.22 -6.49 3.92
C LEU A 60 -0.33 -5.96 5.36
N ALA A 61 -0.64 -6.79 6.35
CA ALA A 61 -0.99 -6.31 7.70
C ALA A 61 0.10 -5.46 8.38
N ARG A 62 1.39 -5.77 8.20
CA ARG A 62 2.47 -4.94 8.78
C ARG A 62 2.68 -3.64 8.03
N LEU A 63 2.43 -3.63 6.73
CA LEU A 63 2.51 -2.44 5.89
C LEU A 63 1.33 -1.50 6.16
N GLU A 64 0.13 -2.05 6.30
CA GLU A 64 -1.05 -1.31 6.77
C GLU A 64 -0.80 -0.70 8.15
N ALA A 65 -0.32 -1.50 9.10
CA ALA A 65 -0.03 -0.99 10.44
C ALA A 65 1.03 0.12 10.42
N PHE A 66 1.99 0.05 9.51
CA PHE A 66 2.98 1.12 9.31
C PHE A 66 2.38 2.39 8.70
N TYR A 67 1.35 2.28 7.85
CA TYR A 67 0.78 3.39 7.11
C TYR A 67 -0.41 4.06 7.83
N GLU A 68 -1.37 3.29 8.35
CA GLU A 68 -2.65 3.83 8.86
C GLU A 68 -2.85 3.66 10.37
N SER A 69 -2.09 2.78 11.03
CA SER A 69 -2.32 2.53 12.46
C SER A 69 -2.00 3.76 13.31
N LYS A 70 -2.96 4.18 14.12
CA LYS A 70 -2.76 5.27 15.11
C LYS A 70 -1.60 4.98 16.07
N ASP A 71 -1.34 3.71 16.37
CA ASP A 71 -0.33 3.31 17.34
C ASP A 71 1.04 3.04 16.69
N ALA A 72 1.08 2.66 15.41
CA ALA A 72 2.27 2.15 14.72
C ALA A 72 2.67 2.91 13.45
N VAL A 73 2.00 4.02 13.13
CA VAL A 73 2.34 4.84 11.96
C VAL A 73 3.83 5.20 11.94
N GLY A 74 4.48 4.97 10.80
CA GLY A 74 5.91 5.22 10.59
C GLY A 74 6.85 4.33 11.39
N THR A 75 6.34 3.34 12.15
CA THR A 75 7.15 2.46 13.00
C THR A 75 7.20 1.05 12.43
N TYR A 76 8.39 0.58 12.07
CA TYR A 76 8.57 -0.79 11.57
C TYR A 76 8.27 -1.84 12.65
N ILE A 77 7.44 -2.83 12.30
CA ILE A 77 7.12 -3.99 13.13
C ILE A 77 7.92 -5.19 12.62
N SER A 78 8.82 -5.71 13.44
CA SER A 78 9.66 -6.88 13.12
C SER A 78 8.86 -8.17 13.03
N LEU A 79 9.31 -9.11 12.18
CA LEU A 79 8.73 -10.46 12.12
C LEU A 79 9.04 -11.26 13.40
N ALA A 80 10.21 -11.05 14.00
CA ALA A 80 10.67 -11.79 15.19
C ALA A 80 10.04 -11.26 16.49
N ASN A 81 9.62 -9.99 16.49
CA ASN A 81 8.87 -9.39 17.58
C ASN A 81 7.56 -8.82 17.02
N PRO A 82 6.56 -9.68 16.76
CA PRO A 82 5.21 -9.21 16.53
C PRO A 82 4.74 -8.67 17.87
N GLN A 83 5.17 -7.47 18.23
CA GLN A 83 4.67 -6.82 19.42
C GLN A 83 3.15 -6.90 19.37
N THR A 84 2.56 -7.11 20.54
CA THR A 84 1.16 -7.33 20.89
C THR A 84 0.17 -6.26 20.43
N ARG A 85 0.49 -5.50 19.39
CA ARG A 85 -0.40 -4.60 18.69
C ARG A 85 -1.27 -5.45 17.77
N ARG A 86 -2.59 -5.33 17.94
CA ARG A 86 -3.55 -5.94 17.01
C ARG A 86 -3.27 -5.35 15.63
N LEU A 87 -2.59 -6.11 14.76
CA LEU A 87 -2.60 -5.83 13.34
C LEU A 87 -4.06 -5.72 12.90
N CYS A 88 -4.37 -4.74 12.06
CA CYS A 88 -5.76 -4.35 11.79
C CYS A 88 -6.54 -5.56 11.26
N PRO A 89 -7.53 -6.08 12.02
CA PRO A 89 -8.23 -7.29 11.64
C PRO A 89 -9.28 -6.96 10.57
N ASN A 90 -9.30 -7.75 9.49
CA ASN A 90 -10.44 -7.86 8.56
C ASN A 90 -10.76 -6.61 7.72
N TYR A 91 -9.77 -5.94 7.13
CA TYR A 91 -10.07 -4.96 6.09
C TYR A 91 -10.47 -5.67 4.78
N LYS A 92 -11.59 -5.24 4.20
CA LYS A 92 -12.10 -5.75 2.90
C LYS A 92 -11.32 -5.20 1.72
N ALA A 93 -10.72 -4.05 1.94
CA ALA A 93 -9.87 -3.35 1.00
C ALA A 93 -8.87 -2.47 1.76
N PHE A 94 -7.77 -2.16 1.11
CA PHE A 94 -6.71 -1.30 1.65
C PHE A 94 -5.97 -0.68 0.47
N ASN A 95 -5.65 0.61 0.58
CA ASN A 95 -5.02 1.37 -0.47
C ASN A 95 -3.91 2.26 0.09
N LEU A 96 -2.88 2.55 -0.71
CA LEU A 96 -1.76 3.39 -0.30
C LEU A 96 -0.91 3.84 -1.49
N PRO A 97 -0.21 4.98 -1.38
CA PRO A 97 0.82 5.35 -2.35
C PRO A 97 2.01 4.40 -2.25
N THR A 98 2.67 4.12 -3.38
CA THR A 98 3.83 3.21 -3.41
C THR A 98 5.04 3.76 -2.63
N SER A 99 5.10 5.07 -2.41
CA SER A 99 6.08 5.70 -1.52
C SER A 99 6.00 5.19 -0.08
N ALA A 100 4.81 4.87 0.43
CA ALA A 100 4.67 4.30 1.78
C ALA A 100 5.31 2.92 1.90
N ILE A 101 5.33 2.14 0.81
CA ILE A 101 6.02 0.85 0.72
C ILE A 101 7.53 1.05 0.77
N TYR A 102 8.02 2.05 0.03
CA TYR A 102 9.42 2.45 0.07
C TYR A 102 9.84 2.86 1.49
N ASP A 103 9.05 3.70 2.16
CA ASP A 103 9.33 4.15 3.53
C ASP A 103 9.32 2.98 4.52
N TRP A 104 8.38 2.04 4.38
CA TRP A 104 8.35 0.81 5.18
C TRP A 104 9.61 -0.03 5.00
N LEU A 105 10.08 -0.18 3.76
CA LEU A 105 11.33 -0.91 3.47
C LEU A 105 12.57 -0.20 4.01
N VAL A 106 12.61 1.14 4.00
CA VAL A 106 13.68 1.93 4.62
C VAL A 106 13.67 1.73 6.14
N ALA A 107 12.50 1.76 6.77
CA ALA A 107 12.36 1.52 8.21
C ALA A 107 12.77 0.09 8.59
N MET A 108 12.33 -0.92 7.82
CA MET A 108 12.76 -2.32 7.97
C MET A 108 14.27 -2.46 7.89
N ARG A 109 14.90 -1.87 6.87
CA ARG A 109 16.36 -1.96 6.69
C ARG A 109 17.11 -1.33 7.85
N THR A 110 16.64 -0.18 8.32
CA THR A 110 17.24 0.55 9.43
C THR A 110 17.18 -0.27 10.72
N ALA A 111 16.03 -0.89 11.00
CA ALA A 111 15.83 -1.70 12.20
C ALA A 111 16.62 -3.01 12.17
N GLU A 112 16.63 -3.71 11.04
CA GLU A 112 17.17 -5.08 10.95
C GLU A 112 18.67 -5.12 10.60
N LEU A 113 19.20 -4.11 9.86
CA LEU A 113 20.60 -4.07 9.43
C LEU A 113 21.42 -2.91 10.04
N GLY A 114 20.77 -1.98 10.75
CA GLY A 114 21.42 -0.84 11.39
C GLY A 114 21.78 0.32 10.45
N ALA A 115 21.91 1.53 11.01
CA ALA A 115 22.11 2.79 10.28
C ALA A 115 23.48 2.95 9.59
N SER A 116 24.44 2.04 9.83
CA SER A 116 25.84 2.18 9.36
C SER A 116 26.04 1.85 7.86
N GLN A 117 25.01 1.38 7.16
CA GLN A 117 25.01 1.30 5.70
C GLN A 117 24.31 2.54 5.12
N SER A 118 25.03 3.66 5.04
CA SER A 118 24.56 4.89 4.37
C SER A 118 23.99 4.57 2.98
N ILE A 119 22.73 4.97 2.78
CA ILE A 119 21.91 4.57 1.63
C ILE A 119 21.85 5.67 0.55
N ALA A 120 22.75 6.63 0.55
CA ALA A 120 22.79 7.64 -0.50
C ALA A 120 23.66 7.14 -1.68
N GLY A 121 23.03 6.56 -2.72
CA GLY A 121 23.63 6.49 -4.06
C GLY A 121 23.68 5.14 -4.78
N LYS A 122 23.24 4.03 -4.17
CA LYS A 122 23.16 2.69 -4.83
C LYS A 122 21.83 1.97 -4.58
N PHE A 123 20.74 2.74 -4.51
CA PHE A 123 19.46 2.29 -3.98
C PHE A 123 18.68 1.35 -4.92
N GLU A 124 18.73 1.58 -6.24
CA GLU A 124 17.85 0.87 -7.19
C GLU A 124 18.26 -0.59 -7.46
N ALA A 125 19.56 -0.89 -7.49
CA ALA A 125 20.04 -2.27 -7.61
C ALA A 125 19.95 -3.07 -6.29
N ALA A 126 19.76 -2.40 -5.16
CA ALA A 126 19.85 -3.00 -3.82
C ALA A 126 18.52 -3.57 -3.29
N PHE A 127 17.40 -3.36 -3.99
CA PHE A 127 16.09 -3.87 -3.60
C PHE A 127 15.76 -5.26 -4.13
N GLN A 128 16.69 -6.06 -4.65
CA GLN A 128 16.34 -7.44 -5.01
C GLN A 128 16.52 -8.38 -3.82
N GLY A 129 15.44 -8.65 -3.10
CA GLY A 129 15.29 -9.80 -2.21
C GLY A 129 16.02 -9.75 -0.87
N TRP A 130 16.67 -8.62 -0.52
CA TRP A 130 17.37 -8.47 0.76
C TRP A 130 16.44 -8.64 1.97
N TRP A 131 15.16 -8.30 1.81
CA TRP A 131 14.13 -8.39 2.85
C TRP A 131 13.75 -9.84 3.19
N GLY A 132 14.14 -10.83 2.39
CA GLY A 132 13.70 -12.22 2.51
C GLY A 132 13.76 -12.80 3.94
N PRO A 133 14.83 -12.58 4.72
CA PRO A 133 14.91 -13.05 6.11
C PRO A 133 13.98 -12.34 7.10
N PHE A 134 13.39 -11.20 6.74
CA PHE A 134 12.64 -10.29 7.64
C PHE A 134 11.15 -10.18 7.29
N VAL A 135 10.69 -11.00 6.35
CA VAL A 135 9.30 -11.04 5.88
C VAL A 135 8.77 -12.47 5.84
N ASN A 136 7.45 -12.61 5.92
CA ASN A 136 6.79 -13.88 5.70
C ASN A 136 6.71 -14.24 4.20
N THR A 137 6.16 -15.40 3.88
CA THR A 137 6.10 -15.91 2.50
C THR A 137 5.23 -15.01 1.60
N GLU A 138 4.09 -14.58 2.10
CA GLU A 138 3.10 -13.78 1.40
C GLU A 138 3.61 -12.35 1.12
N GLU A 139 4.21 -11.71 2.12
CA GLU A 139 4.92 -10.43 1.98
C GLU A 139 6.08 -10.53 1.00
N SER A 140 6.86 -11.63 1.05
CA SER A 140 7.96 -11.83 0.10
C SER A 140 7.46 -11.91 -1.35
N ARG A 141 6.33 -12.59 -1.59
CA ARG A 141 5.71 -12.67 -2.92
C ARG A 141 5.20 -11.31 -3.39
N LEU A 142 4.53 -10.58 -2.49
CA LEU A 142 4.07 -9.22 -2.76
C LEU A 142 5.24 -8.30 -3.13
N LEU A 143 6.28 -8.24 -2.31
CA LEU A 143 7.44 -7.38 -2.55
C LEU A 143 8.19 -7.76 -3.82
N ALA A 144 8.33 -9.05 -4.13
CA ALA A 144 8.92 -9.49 -5.38
C ALA A 144 8.12 -9.01 -6.59
N HIS A 145 6.78 -9.07 -6.52
CA HIS A 145 5.91 -8.56 -7.57
C HIS A 145 6.03 -7.03 -7.73
N LEU A 146 5.98 -6.28 -6.63
CA LEU A 146 6.12 -4.82 -6.65
C LEU A 146 7.50 -4.37 -7.16
N ALA A 147 8.56 -5.13 -6.85
CA ALA A 147 9.89 -4.90 -7.41
C ALA A 147 9.91 -5.08 -8.93
N GLN A 148 9.28 -6.14 -9.43
CA GLN A 148 9.18 -6.41 -10.87
C GLN A 148 8.36 -5.34 -11.59
N ALA A 149 7.34 -4.79 -10.94
CA ALA A 149 6.52 -3.69 -11.45
C ALA A 149 7.22 -2.31 -11.34
N GLY A 150 8.43 -2.24 -10.78
CA GLY A 150 9.20 -1.00 -10.69
C GLY A 150 8.82 -0.06 -9.54
N CYS A 151 7.98 -0.50 -8.59
CA CYS A 151 7.43 0.37 -7.53
C CYS A 151 8.46 0.92 -6.53
N PHE A 152 9.72 0.44 -6.56
CA PHE A 152 10.77 0.85 -5.62
C PHE A 152 11.74 1.89 -6.20
N GLY A 153 11.51 2.36 -7.43
CA GLY A 153 12.26 3.47 -8.03
C GLY A 153 11.84 4.82 -7.42
N ARG A 154 12.81 5.68 -7.08
CA ARG A 154 12.54 6.96 -6.40
C ARG A 154 11.89 8.02 -7.29
N LEU A 155 11.98 7.87 -8.62
CA LEU A 155 11.47 8.83 -9.59
C LEU A 155 11.12 8.07 -10.87
N SER A 156 9.92 8.27 -11.39
CA SER A 156 9.70 8.10 -12.82
C SER A 156 9.12 9.38 -13.35
N ALA A 157 9.94 10.07 -14.13
CA ALA A 157 9.48 11.14 -14.98
C ALA A 157 8.55 10.49 -16.01
N ARG A 158 7.25 10.79 -15.92
CA ARG A 158 6.16 10.32 -16.79
C ARG A 158 5.63 8.94 -16.44
N GLY A 159 4.57 8.88 -15.62
CA GLY A 159 3.44 7.91 -15.66
C GLY A 159 3.65 6.40 -15.91
N GLU A 160 4.87 5.90 -16.03
CA GLU A 160 5.21 4.53 -16.42
C GLU A 160 5.38 3.63 -15.20
N VAL A 161 5.73 4.21 -14.05
CA VAL A 161 5.84 3.49 -12.78
C VAL A 161 4.58 3.68 -11.94
N PRO A 162 3.99 2.61 -11.42
CA PRO A 162 2.86 2.69 -10.51
C PRO A 162 3.17 3.51 -9.26
N SER A 163 2.33 4.49 -8.99
CA SER A 163 2.43 5.40 -7.85
C SER A 163 1.39 5.10 -6.77
N TYR A 164 0.43 4.21 -7.04
CA TYR A 164 -0.62 3.85 -6.09
C TYR A 164 -0.94 2.36 -6.11
N LEU A 165 -1.16 1.79 -4.94
CA LEU A 165 -1.55 0.40 -4.74
C LEU A 165 -2.97 0.35 -4.17
N ILE A 166 -3.82 -0.48 -4.77
CA ILE A 166 -5.13 -0.85 -4.26
C ILE A 166 -5.11 -2.36 -4.01
N SER A 167 -5.55 -2.78 -2.84
CA SER A 167 -5.74 -4.19 -2.51
C SER A 167 -7.18 -4.44 -2.11
N VAL A 168 -7.79 -5.48 -2.67
CA VAL A 168 -9.17 -5.85 -2.38
C VAL A 168 -9.28 -7.35 -2.18
N SER A 169 -10.11 -7.76 -1.21
CA SER A 169 -10.61 -9.13 -1.09
C SER A 169 -12.09 -9.24 -1.50
N GLU A 170 -12.81 -8.12 -1.60
CA GLU A 170 -14.18 -8.03 -2.12
C GLU A 170 -14.26 -7.09 -3.34
N GLN A 171 -14.89 -7.55 -4.43
CA GLN A 171 -14.99 -6.79 -5.68
C GLN A 171 -15.75 -5.47 -5.51
N SER A 172 -16.74 -5.41 -4.61
CA SER A 172 -17.57 -4.23 -4.39
C SER A 172 -16.78 -3.02 -3.85
N ALA A 173 -15.63 -3.24 -3.22
CA ALA A 173 -14.83 -2.17 -2.65
C ALA A 173 -13.94 -1.46 -3.69
N ILE A 174 -13.72 -2.04 -4.86
CA ILE A 174 -12.70 -1.53 -5.79
C ILE A 174 -12.93 -0.10 -6.26
N LEU A 175 -14.19 0.29 -6.47
CA LEU A 175 -14.51 1.63 -6.95
C LEU A 175 -14.27 2.65 -5.86
N HIS A 176 -14.70 2.36 -4.64
CA HIS A 176 -14.37 3.13 -3.44
C HIS A 176 -12.87 3.40 -3.34
N GLU A 177 -12.04 2.35 -3.36
CA GLU A 177 -10.59 2.49 -3.27
C GLU A 177 -9.98 3.25 -4.46
N ALA A 178 -10.53 3.06 -5.66
CA ALA A 178 -10.09 3.80 -6.84
C ALA A 178 -10.38 5.29 -6.71
N LEU A 179 -11.48 5.68 -6.07
CA LEU A 179 -11.79 7.09 -5.83
C LEU A 179 -10.82 7.73 -4.84
N HIS A 180 -10.34 7.01 -3.82
CA HIS A 180 -9.24 7.49 -2.98
C HIS A 180 -7.95 7.67 -3.78
N ALA A 181 -7.63 6.71 -4.65
CA ALA A 181 -6.48 6.82 -5.54
C ALA A 181 -6.59 8.05 -6.45
N LEU A 182 -7.76 8.32 -7.02
CA LEU A 182 -7.99 9.52 -7.85
C LEU A 182 -7.77 10.81 -7.05
N TYR A 183 -8.34 10.88 -5.83
CA TYR A 183 -8.20 12.02 -4.93
C TYR A 183 -6.75 12.29 -4.56
N PHE A 184 -5.95 11.24 -4.33
CA PHE A 184 -4.52 11.35 -4.08
C PHE A 184 -3.76 11.84 -5.34
N LEU A 185 -3.97 11.17 -6.48
CA LEU A 185 -3.16 11.34 -7.69
C LEU A 185 -3.43 12.63 -8.46
N HIS A 186 -4.62 13.23 -8.32
CA HIS A 186 -5.04 14.36 -9.15
C HIS A 186 -5.39 15.59 -8.31
N SER A 187 -4.49 16.57 -8.27
CA SER A 187 -4.67 17.81 -7.48
C SER A 187 -5.96 18.54 -7.80
N ASP A 188 -6.23 18.72 -9.08
CA ASP A 188 -7.36 19.56 -9.51
C ASP A 188 -8.70 18.87 -9.20
N TYR A 189 -8.73 17.53 -9.18
CA TYR A 189 -9.89 16.77 -8.75
C TYR A 189 -10.10 16.91 -7.24
N ARG A 190 -9.03 16.84 -6.46
CA ARG A 190 -9.08 17.04 -5.01
C ARG A 190 -9.58 18.44 -4.66
N ASP A 191 -9.10 19.47 -5.34
CA ASP A 191 -9.59 20.84 -5.18
C ASP A 191 -11.07 20.93 -5.55
N ARG A 192 -11.49 20.25 -6.63
CA ARG A 192 -12.90 20.18 -7.01
C ARG A 192 -13.77 19.45 -5.99
N ALA A 193 -13.28 18.38 -5.39
CA ALA A 193 -13.97 17.67 -4.32
C ALA A 193 -14.13 18.55 -3.07
N GLN A 194 -13.11 19.36 -2.74
CA GLN A 194 -13.18 20.36 -1.68
C GLN A 194 -14.22 21.45 -1.99
N GLU A 195 -14.23 22.00 -3.20
CA GLU A 195 -15.26 22.98 -3.61
C GLU A 195 -16.67 22.40 -3.52
N VAL A 196 -16.84 21.14 -3.91
CA VAL A 196 -18.12 20.44 -3.84
C VAL A 196 -18.56 20.22 -2.39
N TRP A 197 -17.63 19.84 -1.51
CA TRP A 197 -17.86 19.76 -0.08
C TRP A 197 -18.30 21.10 0.50
N ASP A 198 -17.63 22.20 0.13
CA ASP A 198 -17.89 23.54 0.63
C ASP A 198 -19.23 24.14 0.17
N ARG A 199 -19.81 23.60 -0.92
CA ARG A 199 -21.16 23.97 -1.38
C ARG A 199 -22.29 23.39 -0.54
N LEU A 200 -22.03 22.31 0.20
CA LEU A 200 -23.04 21.72 1.07
C LEU A 200 -23.47 22.71 2.15
N SER A 201 -24.74 22.65 2.52
CA SER A 201 -25.24 23.40 3.66
C SER A 201 -24.48 22.98 4.93
N LYS A 202 -24.30 23.92 5.87
CA LYS A 202 -23.64 23.62 7.15
C LYS A 202 -24.31 22.49 7.90
N ARG A 203 -25.63 22.36 7.78
CA ARG A 203 -26.40 21.26 8.35
C ARG A 203 -26.06 19.92 7.71
N CYS A 204 -25.91 19.88 6.39
CA CYS A 204 -25.51 18.67 5.65
C CYS A 204 -24.08 18.27 6.02
N GLN A 205 -23.13 19.22 5.99
CA GLN A 205 -21.74 18.99 6.41
C GLN A 205 -21.68 18.40 7.82
N LEU A 206 -22.35 19.00 8.81
CA LEU A 206 -22.37 18.50 10.19
C LEU A 206 -22.93 17.08 10.29
N THR A 207 -23.96 16.74 9.51
CA THR A 207 -24.54 15.39 9.52
C THR A 207 -23.54 14.36 8.98
N ILE A 208 -22.86 14.69 7.89
CA ILE A 208 -21.84 13.82 7.28
C ILE A 208 -20.65 13.67 8.25
N GLN A 209 -20.15 14.77 8.81
CA GLN A 209 -19.06 14.78 9.79
C GLN A 209 -19.38 13.91 11.01
N GLN A 210 -20.60 14.00 11.55
CA GLN A 210 -21.04 13.12 12.65
C GLN A 210 -20.99 11.65 12.23
N GLY A 211 -21.48 11.33 11.02
CA GLY A 211 -21.38 9.99 10.46
C GLY A 211 -19.93 9.50 10.31
N MET A 212 -19.00 10.37 9.97
CA MET A 212 -17.58 10.03 9.84
C MET A 212 -16.90 9.81 11.19
N VAL A 213 -17.19 10.67 12.18
CA VAL A 213 -16.68 10.51 13.55
C VAL A 213 -17.15 9.18 14.15
N LEU A 214 -18.41 8.80 13.95
CA LEU A 214 -18.95 7.51 14.41
C LEU A 214 -18.25 6.30 13.77
N ARG A 215 -17.70 6.45 12.56
CA ARG A 215 -16.88 5.45 11.87
C ARG A 215 -15.39 5.50 12.28
N GLY A 216 -14.98 6.49 13.08
CA GLY A 216 -13.61 6.64 13.58
C GLY A 216 -12.67 7.46 12.70
N TYR A 217 -13.19 8.07 11.62
CA TYR A 217 -12.41 8.90 10.69
C TYR A 217 -11.99 10.23 11.32
N GLY A 218 -10.75 10.63 11.06
CA GLY A 218 -10.23 11.95 11.43
C GLY A 218 -10.69 13.04 10.47
N SER A 219 -10.70 14.29 10.94
CA SER A 219 -11.18 15.42 10.13
C SER A 219 -10.38 15.72 8.87
N HIS A 220 -9.12 15.28 8.84
CA HIS A 220 -8.22 15.48 7.72
C HIS A 220 -8.57 14.61 6.49
N VAL A 221 -9.35 13.53 6.65
CA VAL A 221 -9.79 12.66 5.53
C VAL A 221 -11.24 12.88 5.12
N TRP A 222 -11.99 13.76 5.80
CA TRP A 222 -13.44 13.86 5.59
C TRP A 222 -13.84 14.14 4.15
N VAL A 223 -13.10 14.99 3.42
CA VAL A 223 -13.42 15.29 2.02
C VAL A 223 -13.16 14.11 1.10
N ASP A 224 -12.09 13.35 1.36
CA ASP A 224 -11.75 12.14 0.60
C ASP A 224 -12.80 11.03 0.83
N GLU A 225 -13.14 10.77 2.10
CA GLU A 225 -14.19 9.82 2.45
C GLU A 225 -15.55 10.25 1.88
N PHE A 226 -15.89 11.55 1.99
CA PHE A 226 -17.13 12.10 1.45
C PHE A 226 -17.25 11.84 -0.05
N GLN A 227 -16.21 12.19 -0.82
CA GLN A 227 -16.29 12.08 -2.27
C GLN A 227 -16.40 10.61 -2.71
N ALA A 228 -15.72 9.69 -2.03
CA ALA A 228 -15.83 8.26 -2.31
C ALA A 228 -17.26 7.74 -2.00
N TYR A 229 -17.73 7.94 -0.77
CA TYR A 229 -19.05 7.46 -0.33
C TYR A 229 -20.22 8.03 -1.14
N VAL A 230 -20.25 9.35 -1.39
CA VAL A 230 -21.36 9.97 -2.10
C VAL A 230 -21.38 9.58 -3.58
N SER A 231 -20.22 9.38 -4.18
CA SER A 231 -20.13 8.89 -5.56
C SER A 231 -20.73 7.49 -5.71
N GLU A 232 -20.60 6.63 -4.71
CA GLU A 232 -21.24 5.31 -4.70
C GLU A 232 -22.72 5.42 -4.35
N ASN A 233 -23.04 6.00 -3.19
CA ASN A 233 -24.38 6.00 -2.62
C ASN A 233 -24.75 7.37 -2.01
N VAL A 234 -25.67 8.07 -2.67
CA VAL A 234 -26.20 9.37 -2.18
C VAL A 234 -26.92 9.27 -0.84
N GLY A 235 -27.36 8.07 -0.45
CA GLY A 235 -28.04 7.79 0.82
C GLY A 235 -27.11 7.39 1.97
N GLU A 236 -25.79 7.37 1.78
CA GLU A 236 -24.82 6.85 2.76
C GLU A 236 -24.89 7.56 4.13
N PHE A 237 -25.22 8.85 4.13
CA PHE A 237 -25.34 9.68 5.34
C PHE A 237 -26.80 9.93 5.75
N GLY A 238 -27.72 9.13 5.21
CA GLY A 238 -29.14 9.14 5.54
C GLY A 238 -30.00 10.09 4.69
N ASN A 239 -31.32 10.02 4.90
CA ASN A 239 -32.30 10.74 4.06
C ASN A 239 -32.17 12.27 4.15
N LYS A 240 -31.64 12.81 5.25
CA LYS A 240 -31.53 14.26 5.48
C LYS A 240 -30.50 14.94 4.59
N THR A 241 -29.48 14.20 4.13
CA THR A 241 -28.42 14.72 3.26
C THR A 241 -28.63 14.33 1.80
N LYS A 242 -29.53 13.37 1.54
CA LYS A 242 -29.69 12.69 0.25
C LYS A 242 -29.95 13.64 -0.92
N GLU A 243 -30.73 14.68 -0.73
CA GLU A 243 -31.05 15.67 -1.77
C GLU A 243 -29.79 16.42 -2.21
N GLU A 244 -29.12 17.11 -1.27
CA GLU A 244 -27.85 17.79 -1.54
C GLU A 244 -26.79 16.82 -2.07
N CYS A 245 -26.67 15.62 -1.48
CA CYS A 245 -25.76 14.57 -1.94
C CYS A 245 -26.05 14.13 -3.39
N THR A 246 -27.31 14.15 -3.83
CA THR A 246 -27.70 13.80 -5.21
C THR A 246 -27.25 14.88 -6.19
N GLU A 247 -27.33 16.15 -5.81
CA GLU A 247 -26.87 17.25 -6.65
C GLU A 247 -25.35 17.23 -6.79
N VAL A 248 -24.63 17.13 -5.68
CA VAL A 248 -23.17 17.13 -5.67
C VAL A 248 -22.56 15.88 -6.30
N LYS A 249 -23.22 14.72 -6.22
CA LYS A 249 -22.78 13.49 -6.91
C LYS A 249 -22.58 13.73 -8.40
N LYS A 250 -23.47 14.49 -9.06
CA LYS A 250 -23.34 14.80 -10.49
C LYS A 250 -22.07 15.59 -10.79
N LEU A 251 -21.72 16.54 -9.91
CA LEU A 251 -20.51 17.34 -10.03
C LEU A 251 -19.25 16.49 -9.81
N LEU A 252 -19.29 15.59 -8.83
CA LEU A 252 -18.19 14.65 -8.56
C LEU A 252 -17.97 13.72 -9.75
N LEU A 253 -19.02 13.06 -10.27
CA LEU A 253 -18.91 12.13 -11.41
C LEU A 253 -18.34 12.81 -12.66
N SER A 254 -18.77 14.03 -12.96
CA SER A 254 -18.23 14.80 -14.09
C SER A 254 -16.75 15.15 -13.90
N ALA A 255 -16.34 15.54 -12.69
CA ALA A 255 -14.95 15.82 -12.38
C ALA A 255 -14.08 14.55 -12.40
N GLN A 256 -14.62 13.42 -11.95
CA GLN A 256 -13.95 12.12 -11.98
C GLN A 256 -13.66 11.67 -13.41
N GLU A 257 -14.62 11.81 -14.32
CA GLU A 257 -14.44 11.43 -15.73
C GLU A 257 -13.27 12.19 -16.37
N VAL A 258 -13.20 13.50 -16.13
CA VAL A 258 -12.10 14.35 -16.61
C VAL A 258 -10.77 13.90 -16.00
N ALA A 259 -10.72 13.74 -14.69
CA ALA A 259 -9.49 13.40 -13.97
C ALA A 259 -8.96 12.00 -14.34
N TRP A 260 -9.83 11.00 -14.49
CA TRP A 260 -9.43 9.68 -14.96
C TRP A 260 -8.82 9.74 -16.36
N LYS A 261 -9.45 10.49 -17.27
CA LYS A 261 -8.97 10.68 -18.63
C LYS A 261 -7.60 11.37 -18.67
N GLU A 262 -7.39 12.39 -17.83
CA GLU A 262 -6.11 13.10 -17.72
C GLU A 262 -4.99 12.21 -17.16
N LEU A 263 -5.32 11.25 -16.29
CA LEU A 263 -4.40 10.20 -15.87
C LEU A 263 -4.21 9.08 -16.92
N GLY A 264 -4.80 9.21 -18.11
CA GLY A 264 -4.73 8.20 -19.17
C GLY A 264 -5.49 6.91 -18.85
N MET A 265 -6.45 6.96 -17.91
CA MET A 265 -7.24 5.82 -17.47
C MET A 265 -8.68 5.90 -17.96
N ASN A 266 -9.28 4.73 -18.14
CA ASN A 266 -10.73 4.61 -18.34
C ASN A 266 -11.32 3.88 -17.13
N ILE A 267 -12.30 4.50 -16.46
CA ILE A 267 -12.96 3.92 -15.29
C ILE A 267 -13.57 2.54 -15.59
N SER A 268 -14.01 2.29 -16.83
CA SER A 268 -14.54 0.98 -17.23
C SER A 268 -13.48 -0.13 -17.16
N ALA A 269 -12.20 0.20 -17.29
CA ALA A 269 -11.10 -0.76 -17.17
C ALA A 269 -10.88 -1.21 -15.70
N ILE A 270 -11.32 -0.42 -14.72
CA ILE A 270 -11.27 -0.78 -13.29
C ILE A 270 -12.32 -1.86 -12.97
N HIS A 271 -13.48 -1.79 -13.65
CA HIS A 271 -14.58 -2.76 -13.53
C HIS A 271 -14.26 -4.10 -14.19
N GLN A 272 -13.55 -4.08 -15.30
CA GLN A 272 -13.16 -5.28 -16.03
C GLN A 272 -11.96 -5.90 -15.30
N GLY A 273 -12.26 -6.77 -14.33
CA GLY A 273 -11.29 -7.79 -13.94
C GLY A 273 -10.94 -8.65 -15.16
N PRO A 274 -9.71 -9.15 -15.29
CA PRO A 274 -9.39 -10.15 -16.30
C PRO A 274 -10.20 -11.44 -16.10
#